data_AF-A0A0G1CI24-F1
#
_entry.id   AF-A0A0G1CI24-F1
#
_cell.length_a   1.000
_cell.length_b   1.000
_cell.length_c   1.000
_cell.angle_alpha   90.00
_cell.angle_beta   90.00
_cell.angle_gamma   90.00
#
_symmetry.space_group_name_H-M   'P 1'
#
loop_
_entity.id
_entity.type
_entity.pdbx_description
1 polymer ?
#
loop_
_entity_poly.entity_id
_entity_poly.type
_entity_poly.pdbx_seq_one_letter_code
_entity_poly.pdbx_strand_id
1 'polypeptide(L)'
;MHGRHNICYNPDNNSLSLEWPCNPPFESIPNYRGYDYIAKVLASHGFIVVSVSTNGIIRSEDQQNIFGGRLVPDFGMSARAELLQRHLAIWEELNDDGFVDEVGFSPFDTRFVGKVDLSNVGTMGHSRGGEGVIRHFILNGEQGSPYRIRAVMPLAPVDFNRFVINNVPTAILLPYCDGDQK
;
A
#
# COMPACT_ATOMS: atom_id res chain seq x y z
N MET A 1 -0.26 3.99 -0.93
CA MET A 1 0.67 2.95 -1.46
C MET A 1 0.91 3.14 -2.96
N HIS A 2 2.06 2.72 -3.50
CA HIS A 2 2.32 2.78 -4.95
C HIS A 2 1.81 1.51 -5.66
N GLY A 3 1.70 1.58 -6.99
CA GLY A 3 1.38 0.47 -7.88
C GLY A 3 2.62 -0.29 -8.35
N ARG A 4 2.63 -0.76 -9.60
CA ARG A 4 3.72 -1.57 -10.16
C ARG A 4 4.91 -0.71 -10.58
N HIS A 5 6.11 -1.10 -10.19
CA HIS A 5 7.39 -0.50 -10.62
C HIS A 5 8.51 -1.55 -10.52
N ASN A 6 9.74 -1.26 -10.98
CA ASN A 6 10.88 -2.15 -10.73
C ASN A 6 11.18 -2.25 -9.24
N ILE A 7 11.61 -3.41 -8.74
CA ILE A 7 11.71 -3.65 -7.30
C ILE A 7 13.09 -3.30 -6.77
N CYS A 8 14.12 -3.61 -7.53
CA CYS A 8 15.50 -3.38 -7.17
C CYS A 8 16.22 -2.54 -8.23
N TYR A 9 17.24 -1.80 -7.81
CA TYR A 9 18.14 -1.05 -8.68
C TYR A 9 19.60 -1.31 -8.29
N ASN A 10 20.51 -1.30 -9.26
CA ASN A 10 21.93 -1.34 -9.00
C ASN A 10 22.48 0.10 -9.00
N PRO A 11 23.06 0.59 -7.88
CA PRO A 11 23.56 1.95 -7.77
C PRO A 11 24.78 2.23 -8.68
N ASP A 12 25.53 1.20 -9.08
CA ASP A 12 26.76 1.37 -9.88
C ASP A 12 26.46 1.64 -11.36
N ASN A 13 25.35 1.10 -11.88
CA ASN A 13 25.05 1.14 -13.32
C ASN A 13 23.59 1.45 -13.66
N ASN A 14 22.75 1.76 -12.66
CA ASN A 14 21.31 2.04 -12.80
C ASN A 14 20.50 0.91 -13.47
N SER A 15 21.01 -0.33 -13.52
CA SER A 15 20.20 -1.47 -13.98
C SER A 15 19.07 -1.76 -13.00
N LEU A 16 17.95 -2.26 -13.53
CA LEU A 16 16.72 -2.51 -12.78
C LEU A 16 16.41 -4.01 -12.76
N SER A 17 15.82 -4.47 -11.66
CA SER A 17 15.40 -5.86 -11.49
C SER A 17 14.02 -5.95 -10.83
N LEU A 18 13.30 -7.01 -11.18
CA LEU A 18 12.05 -7.42 -10.55
C LEU A 18 12.25 -8.54 -9.53
N GLU A 19 13.49 -8.88 -9.17
CA GLU A 19 13.76 -9.85 -8.12
C GLU A 19 13.34 -9.31 -6.75
N TRP A 20 12.97 -10.21 -5.85
CA TRP A 20 12.73 -9.90 -4.45
C TRP A 20 12.98 -11.17 -3.61
N PRO A 21 13.73 -11.08 -2.50
CA PRO A 21 14.50 -9.92 -2.05
C PRO A 21 15.59 -9.50 -3.04
N CYS A 22 16.09 -8.27 -2.91
CA CYS A 22 17.19 -7.78 -3.75
C CYS A 22 18.51 -8.44 -3.34
N ASN A 23 19.22 -9.04 -4.30
CA ASN A 23 20.54 -9.64 -4.08
C ASN A 23 21.64 -8.63 -4.45
N PRO A 24 22.76 -8.56 -3.70
CA PRO A 24 23.89 -7.72 -4.08
C PRO A 24 24.35 -7.97 -5.53
N PRO A 25 24.70 -6.92 -6.30
CA PRO A 25 24.85 -5.51 -5.87
C PRO A 25 23.55 -4.69 -5.88
N PHE A 26 22.38 -5.31 -6.08
CA PHE A 26 21.12 -4.57 -6.15
C PHE A 26 20.59 -4.16 -4.77
N GLU A 27 20.06 -2.95 -4.70
CA GLU A 27 19.36 -2.39 -3.55
C GLU A 27 17.86 -2.29 -3.82
N SER A 28 17.06 -2.31 -2.74
CA SER A 28 15.61 -2.12 -2.82
C SER A 28 15.25 -0.70 -3.22
N ILE A 29 14.39 -0.55 -4.22
CA ILE A 29 13.77 0.73 -4.53
C ILE A 29 12.86 1.11 -3.35
N PRO A 30 13.08 2.24 -2.68
CA PRO A 30 12.33 2.62 -1.48
C PRO A 30 11.00 3.25 -1.86
N ASN A 31 10.12 2.46 -2.50
CA ASN A 31 8.86 2.97 -3.07
C ASN A 31 7.98 3.68 -2.04
N TYR A 32 8.01 3.26 -0.78
CA TYR A 32 7.27 3.90 0.30
C TYR A 32 7.62 5.40 0.48
N ARG A 33 8.81 5.85 0.05
CA ARG A 33 9.23 7.26 0.15
C ARG A 33 8.66 8.16 -0.96
N GLY A 34 8.05 7.59 -2.01
CA GLY A 34 7.51 8.37 -3.13
C GLY A 34 6.40 9.35 -2.74
N TYR A 35 5.80 9.17 -1.56
CA TYR A 35 4.79 10.07 -0.99
C TYR A 35 5.30 10.94 0.16
N ASP A 36 6.61 11.02 0.41
CA ASP A 36 7.15 11.79 1.54
C ASP A 36 6.65 13.24 1.56
N TYR A 37 6.55 13.88 0.38
CA TYR A 37 6.05 15.25 0.28
C TYR A 37 4.60 15.38 0.77
N ILE A 38 3.68 14.58 0.21
CA ILE A 38 2.28 14.64 0.60
C ILE A 38 2.06 14.14 2.03
N ALA A 39 2.83 13.15 2.48
CA ALA A 39 2.81 12.67 3.85
C ALA A 39 3.22 13.76 4.84
N LYS A 40 4.26 14.54 4.54
CA LYS A 40 4.67 15.69 5.38
C LYS A 40 3.58 16.77 5.44
N VAL A 41 2.93 17.07 4.32
CA VAL A 41 1.84 18.05 4.26
C VAL A 41 0.63 17.57 5.07
N LEU A 42 0.21 16.32 4.92
CA LEU A 42 -0.88 15.77 5.72
C LEU A 42 -0.52 15.70 7.21
N ALA A 43 0.70 15.28 7.55
CA ALA A 43 1.16 15.24 8.93
C ALA A 43 1.18 16.63 9.60
N SER A 44 1.52 17.69 8.85
CA SER A 44 1.45 19.06 9.38
C SER A 44 0.02 19.53 9.67
N HIS A 45 -1.00 18.80 9.22
CA HIS A 45 -2.42 19.06 9.49
C HIS A 45 -3.02 18.05 10.49
N GLY A 46 -2.18 17.33 11.23
CA GLY A 46 -2.61 16.46 12.33
C GLY A 46 -2.97 15.03 11.93
N PHE A 47 -2.58 14.58 10.73
CA PHE A 47 -2.75 13.19 10.31
C PHE A 47 -1.54 12.33 10.69
N ILE A 48 -1.81 11.09 11.10
CA ILE A 48 -0.80 10.02 11.06
C ILE A 48 -0.82 9.46 9.64
N VAL A 49 0.32 9.51 8.95
CA VAL A 49 0.43 9.08 7.54
C VAL A 49 1.41 7.94 7.41
N VAL A 50 0.97 6.90 6.73
CA VAL A 50 1.71 5.64 6.58
C VAL A 50 1.79 5.32 5.11
N SER A 51 3.00 5.35 4.57
CA SER A 51 3.26 4.90 3.21
C SER A 51 3.83 3.49 3.26
N VAL A 52 3.10 2.56 2.64
CA VAL A 52 3.39 1.13 2.73
C VAL A 52 4.16 0.67 1.50
N SER A 53 5.27 -0.04 1.73
CA SER A 53 6.05 -0.67 0.66
C SER A 53 5.32 -1.88 0.09
N THR A 54 5.30 -2.01 -1.24
CA THR A 54 4.62 -3.13 -1.92
C THR A 54 5.56 -4.02 -2.73
N ASN A 55 6.88 -3.89 -2.51
CA ASN A 55 7.91 -4.61 -3.27
C ASN A 55 7.67 -6.14 -3.32
N GLY A 56 7.35 -6.76 -2.19
CA GLY A 56 7.06 -8.21 -2.16
C GLY A 56 5.82 -8.61 -2.97
N ILE A 57 4.81 -7.75 -3.07
CA ILE A 57 3.60 -7.99 -3.89
C ILE A 57 3.94 -7.81 -5.36
N ILE A 58 4.75 -6.81 -5.72
CA ILE A 58 5.14 -6.56 -7.11
C ILE A 58 5.86 -7.79 -7.70
N ARG A 59 6.68 -8.48 -6.89
CA ARG A 59 7.36 -9.71 -7.31
C ARG A 59 6.39 -10.82 -7.67
N SER A 60 5.30 -10.98 -6.90
CA SER A 60 4.33 -12.05 -7.10
C SER A 60 3.38 -11.75 -8.27
N GLU A 61 2.95 -10.50 -8.44
CA GLU A 61 2.08 -10.09 -9.57
C GLU A 61 2.81 -10.14 -10.93
N ASP A 62 4.14 -9.94 -10.96
CA ASP A 62 4.95 -9.91 -12.19
C ASP A 62 5.64 -11.26 -12.50
N GLN A 63 5.19 -12.36 -11.87
CA GLN A 63 5.64 -13.72 -12.21
C GLN A 63 5.29 -14.18 -13.64
N GLN A 64 4.71 -13.29 -14.46
CA GLN A 64 4.40 -13.53 -15.87
C GLN A 64 5.59 -14.06 -16.70
N ASN A 65 6.85 -13.79 -16.33
CA ASN A 65 7.95 -13.96 -17.29
C ASN A 65 9.18 -14.73 -16.82
N ILE A 66 9.20 -15.29 -15.60
CA ILE A 66 10.35 -16.08 -15.16
C ILE A 66 9.87 -17.36 -14.47
N PHE A 67 9.96 -18.50 -15.18
CA PHE A 67 9.71 -19.88 -14.73
C PHE A 67 8.27 -20.41 -14.69
N GLY A 68 7.38 -20.00 -15.59
CA GLY A 68 6.03 -20.61 -15.67
C GLY A 68 5.17 -20.35 -14.43
N GLY A 69 5.39 -19.21 -13.78
CA GLY A 69 4.63 -18.78 -12.61
C GLY A 69 3.14 -18.63 -12.90
N ARG A 70 2.31 -19.02 -11.94
CA ARG A 70 0.85 -18.92 -12.03
C ARG A 70 0.46 -17.44 -12.00
N LEU A 71 -0.28 -17.00 -13.02
CA LEU A 71 -0.87 -15.67 -13.05
C LEU A 71 -1.58 -15.40 -11.72
N VAL A 72 -1.26 -14.28 -11.07
CA VAL A 72 -2.07 -13.74 -9.99
C VAL A 72 -3.27 -13.08 -10.67
N PRO A 73 -4.48 -13.68 -10.64
CA PRO A 73 -5.57 -13.27 -11.53
C PRO A 73 -6.04 -11.84 -11.29
N ASP A 74 -5.85 -11.32 -10.07
CA ASP A 74 -6.27 -9.98 -9.67
C ASP A 74 -5.16 -8.93 -9.74
N PHE A 75 -4.00 -9.28 -10.32
CA PHE A 75 -2.83 -8.40 -10.44
C PHE A 75 -2.29 -7.85 -9.10
N GLY A 76 -2.53 -8.57 -7.99
CA GLY A 76 -2.01 -8.23 -6.67
C GLY A 76 -2.96 -7.39 -5.81
N MET A 77 -4.18 -7.13 -6.26
CA MET A 77 -5.11 -6.20 -5.58
C MET A 77 -5.58 -6.73 -4.22
N SER A 78 -5.84 -8.04 -4.09
CA SER A 78 -6.19 -8.66 -2.80
C SER A 78 -5.01 -8.65 -1.85
N ALA A 79 -3.80 -8.95 -2.33
CA ALA A 79 -2.59 -8.86 -1.49
C ALA A 79 -2.34 -7.41 -1.00
N ARG A 80 -2.60 -6.41 -1.84
CA ARG A 80 -2.52 -4.98 -1.46
C ARG A 80 -3.57 -4.62 -0.41
N ALA A 81 -4.78 -5.14 -0.55
CA ALA A 81 -5.86 -4.95 0.42
C ALA A 81 -5.54 -5.60 1.77
N GLU A 82 -5.10 -6.86 1.78
CA GLU A 82 -4.67 -7.57 2.98
C GLU A 82 -3.51 -6.87 3.67
N LEU A 83 -2.55 -6.35 2.89
CA LEU A 83 -1.43 -5.59 3.42
C LEU A 83 -1.88 -4.32 4.14
N LEU A 84 -2.83 -3.56 3.57
CA LEU A 84 -3.40 -2.38 4.22
C LEU A 84 -4.21 -2.76 5.47
N GLN A 85 -5.02 -3.81 5.39
CA GLN A 85 -5.79 -4.31 6.53
C GLN A 85 -4.86 -4.70 7.69
N ARG A 86 -3.76 -5.41 7.39
CA ARG A 86 -2.74 -5.77 8.39
C ARG A 86 -2.05 -4.54 8.97
N HIS A 87 -1.78 -3.51 8.17
CA HIS A 87 -1.23 -2.27 8.71
C HIS A 87 -2.19 -1.62 9.70
N LEU A 88 -3.49 -1.57 9.41
CA LEU A 88 -4.48 -1.04 10.36
C LEU A 88 -4.48 -1.81 11.68
N ALA A 89 -4.37 -3.14 11.64
CA ALA A 89 -4.21 -3.97 12.84
C ALA A 89 -2.92 -3.67 13.61
N ILE A 90 -1.78 -3.49 12.93
CA ILE A 90 -0.54 -3.06 13.59
C ILE A 90 -0.70 -1.68 14.23
N TRP A 91 -1.45 -0.77 13.60
CA TRP A 91 -1.72 0.56 14.17
C TRP A 91 -2.69 0.53 15.35
N GLU A 92 -3.57 -0.47 15.40
CA GLU A 92 -4.41 -0.77 16.57
C GLU A 92 -3.54 -1.24 17.73
N GLU A 93 -2.66 -2.22 17.50
CA GLU A 93 -1.69 -2.70 18.49
C GLU A 93 -0.77 -1.56 18.99
N LEU A 94 -0.23 -0.74 18.08
CA LEU A 94 0.56 0.47 18.42
C LEU A 94 -0.21 1.47 19.29
N ASN A 95 -1.53 1.58 19.08
CA ASN A 95 -2.38 2.49 19.82
C ASN A 95 -2.72 1.98 21.22
N ASP A 96 -2.83 0.66 21.37
CA ASP A 96 -3.26 0.05 22.62
C ASP A 96 -2.10 -0.08 23.60
N ASP A 97 -0.96 -0.63 23.15
CA ASP A 97 0.19 -0.91 24.02
C ASP A 97 1.57 -0.55 23.42
N GLY A 98 1.60 -0.03 22.18
CA GLY A 98 2.83 0.41 21.52
C GLY A 98 3.48 -0.62 20.61
N PHE A 99 2.85 -1.78 20.40
CA PHE A 99 3.31 -2.89 19.56
C PHE A 99 4.72 -3.39 19.94
N VAL A 100 4.82 -4.65 20.31
CA VAL A 100 6.10 -5.32 20.56
C VAL A 100 6.15 -6.56 19.68
N ASP A 101 7.16 -6.65 18.83
CA ASP A 101 7.34 -7.84 17.99
C ASP A 101 7.81 -9.06 18.81
N GLU A 102 7.92 -10.21 18.14
CA GLU A 102 8.29 -11.48 18.79
C GLU A 102 9.66 -11.46 19.50
N VAL A 103 10.52 -10.49 19.18
CA VAL A 103 11.86 -10.35 19.77
C VAL A 103 11.95 -9.20 20.78
N GLY A 104 10.82 -8.59 21.15
CA GLY A 104 10.76 -7.55 22.18
C GLY A 104 11.03 -6.14 21.65
N PHE A 105 11.03 -5.93 20.34
CA PHE A 105 11.28 -4.62 19.74
C PHE A 105 9.97 -3.87 19.48
N SER A 106 9.89 -2.64 20.00
CA SER A 106 8.88 -1.66 19.60
C SER A 106 9.54 -0.56 18.76
N PRO A 107 9.10 -0.33 17.51
CA PRO A 107 9.69 0.68 16.66
C PRO A 107 9.43 2.12 17.12
N PHE A 108 8.41 2.32 17.97
CA PHE A 108 7.94 3.65 18.38
C PHE A 108 7.73 3.80 19.89
N ASP A 109 8.08 2.79 20.68
CA ASP A 109 7.75 2.70 22.11
C ASP A 109 6.26 3.07 22.33
N THR A 110 5.98 3.90 23.33
CA THR A 110 4.62 4.35 23.66
C THR A 110 4.16 5.58 22.87
N ARG A 111 4.91 6.02 21.84
CA ARG A 111 4.66 7.29 21.13
C ARG A 111 3.23 7.42 20.58
N PHE A 112 2.66 6.30 20.13
CA PHE A 112 1.34 6.27 19.49
C PHE A 112 0.22 5.75 20.40
N VAL A 113 0.53 5.39 21.65
CA VAL A 113 -0.46 4.89 22.59
C VAL A 113 -1.54 5.95 22.85
N GLY A 114 -2.80 5.59 22.56
CA GLY A 114 -3.96 6.48 22.64
C GLY A 114 -3.93 7.67 21.67
N LYS A 115 -3.18 7.58 20.55
CA LYS A 115 -3.05 8.66 19.55
C LYS A 115 -3.66 8.33 18.19
N VAL A 116 -4.05 7.09 17.95
CA VAL A 116 -4.52 6.62 16.64
C VAL A 116 -6.04 6.53 16.64
N ASP A 117 -6.71 7.27 15.76
CA ASP A 117 -8.15 7.21 15.58
C ASP A 117 -8.51 6.31 14.38
N LEU A 118 -8.68 5.02 14.65
CA LEU A 118 -9.12 4.04 13.63
C LEU A 118 -10.61 4.14 13.29
N SER A 119 -11.35 5.06 13.92
CA SER A 119 -12.69 5.46 13.50
C SER A 119 -12.67 6.55 12.40
N ASN A 120 -11.48 7.03 12.02
CA ASN A 120 -11.29 8.09 11.03
C ASN A 120 -10.14 7.77 10.06
N VAL A 121 -10.32 6.73 9.26
CA VAL A 121 -9.29 6.23 8.32
C VAL A 121 -9.56 6.72 6.89
N GLY A 122 -8.50 7.17 6.21
CA GLY A 122 -8.52 7.43 4.76
C GLY A 122 -7.46 6.58 4.05
N THR A 123 -7.78 6.08 2.85
CA THR A 123 -6.82 5.29 2.04
C THR A 123 -6.54 5.95 0.69
N MET A 124 -5.28 5.89 0.26
CA MET A 124 -4.84 6.40 -1.04
C MET A 124 -3.84 5.45 -1.69
N GLY A 125 -3.95 5.25 -3.00
CA GLY A 125 -2.93 4.55 -3.76
C GLY A 125 -2.84 4.95 -5.22
N HIS A 126 -1.69 4.68 -5.84
CA HIS A 126 -1.41 5.02 -7.24
C HIS A 126 -1.41 3.80 -8.17
N SER A 127 -1.88 3.91 -9.41
CA SER A 127 -1.84 2.83 -10.41
C SER A 127 -2.52 1.55 -9.86
N ARG A 128 -1.85 0.39 -9.86
CA ARG A 128 -2.31 -0.84 -9.16
C ARG A 128 -2.58 -0.64 -7.67
N GLY A 129 -1.87 0.28 -7.03
CA GLY A 129 -2.14 0.68 -5.65
C GLY A 129 -3.46 1.45 -5.50
N GLY A 130 -3.90 2.16 -6.54
CA GLY A 130 -5.18 2.86 -6.58
C GLY A 130 -6.35 1.90 -6.62
N GLU A 131 -6.29 0.86 -7.46
CA GLU A 131 -7.26 -0.23 -7.40
C GLU A 131 -7.14 -1.04 -6.10
N GLY A 132 -5.93 -1.22 -5.58
CA GLY A 132 -5.68 -1.87 -4.29
C GLY A 132 -6.40 -1.19 -3.11
N VAL A 133 -6.49 0.14 -3.06
CA VAL A 133 -7.25 0.83 -1.99
C VAL A 133 -8.76 0.71 -2.16
N ILE A 134 -9.25 0.51 -3.39
CA ILE A 134 -10.66 0.17 -3.66
C ILE A 134 -10.94 -1.25 -3.14
N ARG A 135 -10.08 -2.22 -3.50
CA ARG A 135 -10.19 -3.60 -3.00
C ARG A 135 -10.10 -3.68 -1.48
N HIS A 136 -9.28 -2.84 -0.85
CA HIS A 136 -9.18 -2.72 0.61
C HIS A 136 -10.50 -2.28 1.25
N PHE A 137 -11.20 -1.29 0.68
CA PHE A 137 -12.52 -0.88 1.20
C PHE A 137 -13.52 -2.04 1.18
N ILE A 138 -13.54 -2.81 0.08
CA ILE A 138 -14.38 -4.01 -0.04
C ILE A 138 -13.98 -5.05 1.02
N LEU A 139 -12.68 -5.36 1.16
CA LEU A 139 -12.18 -6.33 2.13
C LEU A 139 -12.55 -5.96 3.57
N ASN A 140 -12.36 -4.69 3.95
CA ASN A 140 -12.76 -4.21 5.27
C ASN A 140 -14.27 -4.39 5.49
N GLY A 141 -15.10 -4.13 4.46
CA GLY A 141 -16.54 -4.41 4.49
C GLY A 141 -16.88 -5.90 4.66
N GLU A 142 -16.21 -6.77 3.92
CA GLU A 142 -16.35 -8.25 4.01
C GLU A 142 -16.01 -8.77 5.42
N GLN A 143 -15.12 -8.07 6.14
CA GLN A 143 -14.74 -8.38 7.52
C GLN A 143 -15.65 -7.73 8.58
N GLY A 144 -16.77 -7.12 8.19
CA GLY A 144 -17.70 -6.47 9.12
C GLY A 144 -17.32 -5.03 9.49
N SER A 145 -16.44 -4.40 8.72
CA SER A 145 -15.95 -3.02 8.93
C SER A 145 -15.27 -2.78 10.28
N PRO A 146 -14.23 -3.56 10.65
CA PRO A 146 -13.50 -3.36 11.91
C PRO A 146 -12.88 -1.95 12.01
N TYR A 147 -12.51 -1.35 10.88
CA TYR A 147 -12.01 0.02 10.80
C TYR A 147 -12.96 0.90 10.00
N ARG A 148 -13.16 2.15 10.43
CA ARG A 148 -14.07 3.08 9.74
C ARG A 148 -13.32 3.85 8.67
N ILE A 149 -13.35 3.33 7.45
CA ILE A 149 -12.81 3.99 6.26
C ILE A 149 -13.79 5.08 5.81
N ARG A 150 -13.37 6.35 5.95
CA ARG A 150 -14.18 7.54 5.67
C ARG A 150 -13.86 8.21 4.33
N ALA A 151 -12.74 7.86 3.71
CA ALA A 151 -12.35 8.38 2.41
C ALA A 151 -11.50 7.36 1.65
N VAL A 152 -11.73 7.24 0.34
CA VAL A 152 -10.90 6.45 -0.57
C VAL A 152 -10.44 7.36 -1.71
N MET A 153 -9.13 7.43 -1.96
CA MET A 153 -8.53 8.27 -3.00
C MET A 153 -7.66 7.46 -3.96
N PRO A 154 -8.25 6.90 -5.03
CA PRO A 154 -7.49 6.32 -6.13
C PRO A 154 -6.80 7.43 -6.95
N LEU A 155 -5.47 7.37 -7.03
CA LEU A 155 -4.63 8.33 -7.76
C LEU A 155 -4.12 7.65 -9.05
N ALA A 156 -4.53 8.12 -10.21
CA ALA A 156 -4.25 7.46 -11.49
C ALA A 156 -4.37 5.93 -11.39
N PRO A 157 -5.51 5.40 -10.90
CA PRO A 157 -5.63 3.96 -10.66
C PRO A 157 -5.64 3.20 -11.99
N VAL A 158 -5.39 1.90 -11.95
CA VAL A 158 -5.86 0.95 -12.98
C VAL A 158 -7.32 0.56 -12.69
N ASP A 159 -7.98 -0.11 -13.63
CA ASP A 159 -9.33 -0.69 -13.45
C ASP A 159 -9.40 -2.14 -13.99
N PHE A 160 -8.48 -3.01 -13.56
CA PHE A 160 -8.35 -4.35 -14.13
C PHE A 160 -9.44 -5.32 -13.64
N ASN A 161 -9.89 -5.18 -12.40
CA ASN A 161 -10.85 -6.05 -11.75
C ASN A 161 -12.26 -5.44 -11.67
N ARG A 162 -12.42 -4.17 -12.06
CA ARG A 162 -13.72 -3.46 -12.12
C ARG A 162 -14.45 -3.45 -10.78
N PHE A 163 -13.71 -3.29 -9.70
CA PHE A 163 -14.29 -3.15 -8.37
C PHE A 163 -15.13 -1.88 -8.29
N VAL A 164 -16.31 -2.00 -7.68
CA VAL A 164 -17.21 -0.87 -7.45
C VAL A 164 -17.37 -0.68 -5.95
N ILE A 165 -17.22 0.56 -5.50
CA ILE A 165 -17.47 0.96 -4.11
C ILE A 165 -18.58 2.00 -4.05
N ASN A 166 -19.34 1.95 -2.97
CA ASN A 166 -20.42 2.88 -2.66
C ASN A 166 -20.36 3.27 -1.19
N ASN A 167 -21.15 4.27 -0.79
CA ASN A 167 -21.31 4.69 0.61
C ASN A 167 -20.02 5.20 1.29
N VAL A 168 -19.02 5.61 0.52
CA VAL A 168 -17.81 6.26 1.01
C VAL A 168 -17.43 7.42 0.09
N PRO A 169 -17.13 8.62 0.64
CA PRO A 169 -16.55 9.70 -0.14
C PRO A 169 -15.33 9.21 -0.94
N THR A 170 -15.39 9.34 -2.26
CA THR A 170 -14.35 8.88 -3.17
C THR A 170 -13.94 10.03 -4.08
N ALA A 171 -12.64 10.31 -4.13
CA ALA A 171 -12.05 11.31 -5.03
C ALA A 171 -11.01 10.62 -5.91
N ILE A 172 -11.22 10.62 -7.22
CA ILE A 172 -10.32 9.98 -8.18
C ILE A 172 -9.58 11.08 -8.95
N LEU A 173 -8.24 11.02 -8.95
CA LEU A 173 -7.44 11.83 -9.86
C LEU A 173 -7.06 10.97 -11.07
N LEU A 174 -7.66 11.20 -12.22
CA LEU A 174 -7.41 10.39 -13.41
C LEU A 174 -6.09 10.76 -14.09
N PRO A 175 -5.39 9.79 -14.69
CA PRO A 175 -4.23 10.08 -15.52
C PRO A 175 -4.70 10.52 -16.90
N TYR A 176 -4.17 11.64 -17.40
CA TYR A 176 -4.51 12.11 -18.75
C TYR A 176 -3.73 11.38 -19.86
N CYS A 177 -2.48 10.98 -19.58
CA CYS A 177 -1.57 10.37 -20.55
C CYS A 177 -0.82 9.14 -20.01
N ASP A 178 -1.30 8.50 -18.94
CA ASP A 178 -0.68 7.25 -18.51
C ASP A 178 -1.29 6.05 -19.27
N GLY A 179 -0.50 4.99 -19.42
CA GLY A 179 -0.92 3.79 -20.16
C GLY A 179 -1.70 2.79 -19.32
N ASP A 180 -2.12 3.16 -18.10
CA ASP A 180 -2.73 2.26 -17.12
C ASP A 180 -4.24 2.10 -17.35
N GLN A 181 -4.87 3.08 -18.00
CA GLN A 181 -6.27 3.07 -18.45
C GLN A 181 -6.32 2.87 -19.97
N LYS A 182 -6.79 1.70 -20.42
CA LYS A 182 -7.06 1.38 -21.84
C LYS A 182 -8.49 0.90 -22.03
#